data_AF-A0A7Y0ZLU1-F1
#
_entry.id   AF-A0A7Y0ZLU1-F1
#
_cell.length_a   1.000
_cell.length_b   1.000
_cell.length_c   1.000
_cell.angle_alpha   90.00
_cell.angle_beta   90.00
_cell.angle_gamma   90.00
#
_symmetry.space_group_name_H-M   'P 1'
#
loop_
_entity.id
_entity.type
_entity.pdbx_description
1 polymer ?
#
loop_
_entity_poly.entity_id
_entity_poly.type
_entity_poly.pdbx_seq_one_letter_code
_entity_poly.pdbx_strand_id
1 'polypeptide(L)'
;MGAAVVPHAVSRQLPGWVTPFLQSIALVLVLSGLAFADLSMYLCVPVALLLVWLPLLKKPARSLAPAVVEDAIGALTRDLSYTTSHNALSAAGVAYSVKQLAARLQSQLGAAQQIVSSAEVMIGTEQLTSLLSREALGAAGQAHQRSTEGRAVLGESISRMHQLSQRASDSRQLIEALSQRSEEIQRVTLVIQSIASQTNLLALNAAIEAARAGEHGRGFAVVADEVRGLAGRTATATDEVGVMVADIQQRTAQVVEQIRQLSVDLQAGVEQVEHAGEQLESIATLAAGVEGQVNAIAQGTETNRVQLDSLFHAVEQMRSDLTVSDQQTQQLAEAAIQMEGQAETISERLAEVGLDDYHQRIYDLAREGASRIAAQFEADVQQNRISLDDLFNRSYTPIANSQPTKYHSRFDGYTDQVLPAIQEALLPRHEGLVFAIACTPQGYVPTHNKVFSQALTGDVQVDAVNNRTKRKFEDRTGIRCGSHQQAVLLQTYTRDTGELMHDLSVPIMVSGRHWGGLRLGYKPEGQAGAH
;
A
#
# COMPACT_ATOMS: atom_id res chain seq x y z
N MET A 1 -74.84 -37.16 -48.95
CA MET A 1 -74.64 -36.04 -49.90
C MET A 1 -73.31 -35.41 -49.51
N GLY A 2 -72.20 -35.56 -50.20
CA GLY A 2 -71.96 -35.70 -51.63
C GLY A 2 -70.84 -34.71 -51.93
N ALA A 3 -69.60 -35.16 -51.76
CA ALA A 3 -68.40 -34.36 -51.94
C ALA A 3 -68.29 -33.88 -53.40
N ALA A 4 -68.11 -32.58 -53.60
CA ALA A 4 -67.70 -32.00 -54.87
C ALA A 4 -66.29 -31.41 -54.69
N VAL A 5 -65.30 -32.25 -54.99
CA VAL A 5 -63.89 -31.89 -55.14
C VAL A 5 -63.77 -31.02 -56.39
N VAL A 6 -63.38 -29.75 -56.22
CA VAL A 6 -62.96 -28.88 -57.33
C VAL A 6 -61.44 -29.04 -57.51
N PRO A 7 -60.95 -29.32 -58.73
CA PRO A 7 -59.61 -29.85 -58.95
C PRO A 7 -58.52 -28.80 -58.76
N HIS A 8 -57.42 -29.20 -58.11
CA HIS A 8 -56.14 -28.49 -58.17
C HIS A 8 -55.66 -28.40 -59.62
N ALA A 9 -55.63 -27.20 -60.17
CA ALA A 9 -54.88 -26.93 -61.39
C ALA A 9 -53.39 -27.06 -61.05
N VAL A 10 -52.80 -28.22 -61.34
CA VAL A 10 -51.35 -28.42 -61.36
C VAL A 10 -50.82 -27.55 -62.49
N SER A 11 -50.34 -26.35 -62.17
CA SER A 11 -49.48 -25.61 -63.08
C SER A 11 -48.19 -26.41 -63.22
N ARG A 12 -48.08 -27.23 -64.27
CA ARG A 12 -46.82 -27.89 -64.66
C ARG A 12 -45.80 -26.78 -64.93
N GLN A 13 -44.97 -26.46 -63.95
CA GLN A 13 -43.77 -25.68 -64.19
C GLN A 13 -42.86 -26.54 -65.08
N LEU A 14 -42.63 -26.08 -66.31
CA LEU A 14 -41.63 -26.68 -67.19
C LEU A 14 -40.29 -26.65 -66.47
N PRO A 15 -39.50 -27.74 -66.48
CA PRO A 15 -38.23 -27.75 -65.79
C PRO A 15 -37.29 -26.68 -66.37
N GLY A 16 -36.56 -25.96 -65.51
CA GLY A 16 -35.83 -24.72 -65.85
C GLY A 16 -34.77 -24.84 -66.96
N TRP A 17 -34.43 -26.06 -67.38
CA TRP A 17 -33.51 -26.32 -68.50
C TRP A 17 -34.20 -26.33 -69.88
N VAL A 18 -35.53 -26.39 -69.95
CA VAL A 18 -36.27 -26.47 -71.23
C VAL A 18 -36.20 -25.15 -72.00
N THR A 19 -36.21 -24.02 -71.31
CA THR A 19 -36.07 -22.68 -71.91
C THR A 19 -34.70 -22.46 -72.58
N PRO A 20 -33.54 -22.69 -71.92
CA PRO A 20 -32.25 -22.58 -72.60
C PRO A 20 -32.02 -23.64 -73.69
N PHE A 21 -32.62 -24.83 -73.54
CA PHE A 21 -32.56 -25.87 -74.57
C PHE A 21 -33.29 -25.47 -75.86
N LEU A 22 -34.53 -24.96 -75.76
CA LEU A 22 -35.28 -24.46 -76.92
C LEU A 22 -34.63 -23.22 -77.55
N GLN A 23 -34.01 -22.34 -76.76
CA GLN A 23 -33.25 -21.20 -77.27
C GLN A 23 -32.02 -21.65 -78.06
N SER A 24 -31.32 -22.67 -77.59
CA SER A 24 -30.15 -23.22 -78.30
C SER A 24 -30.54 -23.80 -79.65
N ILE A 25 -31.67 -24.53 -79.72
CA ILE A 25 -32.21 -25.05 -80.98
C ILE A 25 -32.62 -23.92 -81.93
N ALA A 26 -33.31 -22.90 -81.43
CA ALA A 26 -33.73 -21.75 -82.24
C ALA A 26 -32.52 -20.94 -82.77
N LEU A 27 -31.48 -20.76 -81.96
CA LEU A 27 -30.25 -20.08 -82.38
C LEU A 27 -29.49 -20.88 -83.46
N VAL A 28 -29.42 -22.21 -83.30
CA VAL A 28 -28.82 -23.10 -84.30
C VAL A 28 -29.59 -23.05 -85.62
N LEU A 29 -30.93 -22.97 -85.59
CA LEU A 29 -31.75 -22.83 -86.80
C LEU A 29 -31.56 -21.48 -87.50
N VAL A 30 -31.40 -20.39 -86.75
CA VAL A 30 -31.13 -19.06 -87.32
C VAL A 30 -29.72 -18.98 -87.94
N LEU A 31 -28.73 -19.60 -87.29
CA LEU A 31 -27.36 -19.68 -87.78
C LEU A 31 -27.22 -20.64 -88.98
N SER A 32 -27.97 -21.75 -89.01
CA SER A 32 -27.99 -22.65 -90.16
C SER A 32 -28.71 -22.06 -91.37
N GLY A 33 -29.76 -21.25 -91.16
CA GLY A 33 -30.38 -20.44 -92.23
C GLY A 33 -29.40 -19.45 -92.88
N LEU A 34 -28.49 -18.87 -92.09
CA LEU A 34 -27.40 -18.01 -92.56
C LEU A 34 -26.35 -18.76 -93.40
N ALA A 35 -26.07 -20.02 -93.05
CA ALA A 35 -25.01 -20.80 -93.69
C ALA A 35 -25.48 -21.58 -94.94
N PHE A 36 -26.75 -21.97 -95.01
CA PHE A 36 -27.24 -22.91 -96.04
C PHE A 36 -28.42 -22.40 -96.88
N ALA A 37 -29.06 -21.28 -96.53
CA ALA A 37 -30.27 -20.80 -97.19
C ALA A 37 -30.22 -19.34 -97.68
N ASP A 38 -29.01 -18.75 -97.79
CA ASP A 38 -28.76 -17.39 -98.31
C ASP A 38 -29.63 -16.29 -97.66
N LEU A 39 -29.98 -16.47 -96.39
CA LEU A 39 -30.71 -15.47 -95.61
C LEU A 39 -29.81 -14.27 -95.30
N SER A 40 -30.32 -13.06 -95.55
CA SER A 40 -29.57 -11.81 -95.36
C SER A 40 -29.08 -11.65 -93.91
N MET A 41 -27.78 -11.35 -93.76
CA MET A 41 -27.13 -11.12 -92.47
C MET A 41 -27.82 -10.03 -91.63
N TYR A 42 -28.44 -9.05 -92.29
CA TYR A 42 -29.18 -7.96 -91.64
C TYR A 42 -30.49 -8.41 -90.96
N LEU A 43 -31.05 -9.58 -91.33
CA LEU A 43 -32.27 -10.11 -90.73
C LEU A 43 -31.97 -11.11 -89.60
N CYS A 44 -30.94 -11.94 -89.75
CA CYS A 44 -30.64 -13.01 -88.80
C CYS A 44 -29.93 -12.52 -87.53
N VAL A 45 -29.05 -11.52 -87.62
CA VAL A 45 -28.30 -10.99 -86.46
C VAL A 45 -29.22 -10.33 -85.42
N PRO A 46 -30.20 -9.47 -85.78
CA PRO A 46 -31.14 -8.91 -84.81
C PRO A 46 -32.02 -9.96 -84.12
N VAL A 47 -32.46 -10.99 -84.85
CA VAL A 47 -33.29 -12.07 -84.30
C VAL A 47 -32.51 -12.96 -83.33
N ALA A 48 -31.24 -13.26 -83.65
CA ALA A 48 -30.34 -13.98 -82.75
C ALA A 48 -30.07 -13.19 -81.45
N LEU A 49 -29.84 -11.88 -81.56
CA LEU A 49 -29.67 -11.00 -80.39
C LEU A 49 -30.93 -10.93 -79.53
N LEU A 50 -32.11 -10.83 -80.15
CA LEU A 50 -33.40 -10.88 -79.46
C LEU A 50 -33.62 -12.20 -78.71
N LEU A 51 -33.30 -13.34 -79.33
CA LEU A 51 -33.44 -14.66 -78.70
C LEU A 51 -32.54 -14.83 -77.47
N VAL A 52 -31.34 -14.25 -77.49
CA VAL A 52 -30.38 -14.27 -76.36
C VAL A 52 -30.82 -13.32 -75.24
N TRP A 53 -31.38 -12.14 -75.57
CA TRP A 53 -31.75 -11.11 -74.58
C TRP A 53 -33.17 -11.24 -74.02
N LEU A 54 -34.07 -11.98 -74.68
CA LEU A 54 -35.45 -12.21 -74.24
C LEU A 54 -35.63 -12.72 -72.79
N PRO A 55 -34.81 -13.64 -72.25
CA PRO A 55 -34.93 -14.09 -70.87
C PRO A 55 -34.37 -13.07 -69.85
N LEU A 56 -33.44 -12.20 -70.25
CA LEU A 56 -32.91 -11.12 -69.42
C LEU A 56 -33.89 -9.94 -69.26
N LEU A 57 -34.84 -9.80 -70.19
CA LEU A 57 -35.91 -8.79 -70.14
C LEU A 57 -37.16 -9.25 -69.37
N LYS A 58 -37.25 -10.55 -69.01
CA LYS A 58 -38.30 -11.05 -68.11
C LYS A 58 -37.99 -10.64 -66.68
N LYS A 59 -38.38 -9.43 -66.29
CA LYS A 59 -38.56 -9.10 -64.87
C LYS A 59 -39.62 -10.07 -64.30
N PRO A 60 -39.37 -10.76 -63.18
CA PRO A 60 -40.43 -11.52 -62.54
C PRO A 60 -41.56 -10.56 -62.19
N ALA A 61 -42.77 -10.89 -62.63
CA ALA A 61 -43.97 -10.24 -62.13
C ALA A 61 -44.00 -10.47 -60.61
N ARG A 62 -43.77 -9.39 -59.85
CA ARG A 62 -43.86 -9.41 -58.39
C ARG A 62 -45.30 -9.77 -58.06
N SER A 63 -45.53 -11.02 -57.67
CA SER A 63 -46.79 -11.41 -57.05
C SER A 63 -46.94 -10.57 -55.78
N LEU A 64 -47.91 -9.67 -55.76
CA LEU A 64 -48.40 -9.06 -54.53
C LEU A 64 -49.04 -10.17 -53.70
N ALA A 65 -48.22 -10.85 -52.89
CA ALA A 65 -48.72 -11.52 -51.71
C ALA A 65 -49.08 -10.43 -50.67
N PRO A 66 -50.21 -10.52 -49.97
CA PRO A 66 -50.51 -9.61 -48.88
C PRO A 66 -49.69 -10.02 -47.67
N ALA A 67 -48.57 -9.36 -47.40
CA ALA A 67 -47.84 -9.48 -46.14
C ALA A 67 -46.95 -8.25 -45.92
N VAL A 68 -47.40 -7.21 -45.19
CA VAL A 68 -46.47 -6.17 -44.69
C VAL A 68 -46.87 -5.50 -43.35
N VAL A 69 -48.12 -5.55 -42.87
CA VAL A 69 -48.47 -4.81 -41.62
C VAL A 69 -48.11 -5.60 -40.34
N GLU A 70 -48.25 -6.93 -40.31
CA GLU A 70 -47.90 -7.74 -39.13
C GLU A 70 -46.38 -7.83 -38.87
N ASP A 71 -45.56 -7.81 -39.92
CA ASP A 71 -44.09 -7.99 -39.82
C ASP A 71 -43.37 -6.71 -39.33
N ALA A 72 -43.91 -5.53 -39.64
CA ALA A 72 -43.35 -4.24 -39.22
C ALA A 72 -43.56 -3.95 -37.72
N ILE A 73 -44.72 -4.32 -37.17
CA ILE A 73 -44.99 -4.21 -35.74
C ILE A 73 -44.12 -5.20 -34.97
N GLY A 74 -44.01 -6.46 -35.43
CA GLY A 74 -43.13 -7.46 -34.82
C GLY A 74 -41.65 -7.03 -34.81
N ALA A 75 -41.15 -6.44 -35.89
CA ALA A 75 -39.77 -5.94 -35.96
C ALA A 75 -39.51 -4.76 -35.02
N LEU A 76 -40.44 -3.79 -34.93
CA LEU A 76 -40.33 -2.64 -34.03
C LEU A 76 -40.40 -3.08 -32.56
N THR A 77 -41.33 -3.99 -32.25
CA THR A 77 -41.48 -4.57 -30.91
C THR A 77 -40.21 -5.31 -30.48
N ARG A 78 -39.59 -6.07 -31.40
CA ARG A 78 -38.32 -6.76 -31.15
C ARG A 78 -37.18 -5.77 -30.87
N ASP A 79 -37.06 -4.70 -31.68
CA ASP A 79 -36.03 -3.67 -31.51
C ASP A 79 -36.20 -2.88 -30.20
N LEU A 80 -37.45 -2.53 -29.85
CA LEU A 80 -37.78 -1.87 -28.59
C LEU A 80 -37.54 -2.78 -27.39
N SER A 81 -37.89 -4.06 -27.48
CA SER A 81 -37.65 -5.07 -26.43
C SER A 81 -36.15 -5.23 -26.17
N TYR A 82 -35.37 -5.43 -27.25
CA TYR A 82 -33.92 -5.50 -27.16
C TYR A 82 -33.29 -4.24 -26.55
N THR A 83 -33.69 -3.05 -27.03
CA THR A 83 -33.17 -1.76 -26.54
C THR A 83 -33.55 -1.51 -25.09
N THR A 84 -34.76 -1.90 -24.68
CA THR A 84 -35.25 -1.76 -23.31
C THR A 84 -34.48 -2.67 -22.36
N SER A 85 -34.30 -3.94 -22.75
CA SER A 85 -33.46 -4.89 -22.03
C SER A 85 -32.02 -4.39 -21.92
N HIS A 86 -31.45 -3.85 -23.00
CA HIS A 86 -30.11 -3.28 -22.97
C HIS A 86 -29.98 -2.06 -22.05
N ASN A 87 -30.95 -1.14 -22.09
CA ASN A 87 -30.98 0.02 -21.20
C ASN A 87 -31.11 -0.39 -19.72
N ALA A 88 -31.94 -1.40 -19.42
CA ALA A 88 -32.08 -1.93 -18.08
C ALA A 88 -30.79 -2.59 -17.58
N LEU A 89 -30.10 -3.36 -18.44
CA LEU A 89 -28.80 -3.95 -18.15
C LEU A 89 -27.75 -2.86 -17.84
N SER A 90 -27.67 -1.84 -18.69
CA SER A 90 -26.74 -0.72 -18.49
C SER A 90 -27.05 0.06 -17.21
N ALA A 91 -28.33 0.33 -16.92
CA ALA A 91 -28.74 1.01 -15.68
C ALA A 91 -28.32 0.22 -14.42
N ALA A 92 -28.52 -1.10 -14.42
CA ALA A 92 -28.12 -1.98 -13.32
C ALA A 92 -26.58 -2.01 -13.13
N GLY A 93 -25.82 -2.03 -14.24
CA GLY A 93 -24.36 -1.93 -14.21
C GLY A 93 -23.85 -0.59 -13.66
N VAL A 94 -24.50 0.51 -14.03
CA VAL A 94 -24.19 1.85 -13.50
C VAL A 94 -24.50 1.93 -12.00
N ALA A 95 -25.66 1.45 -11.56
CA ALA A 95 -26.04 1.46 -10.14
C ALA A 95 -25.05 0.68 -9.27
N TYR A 96 -24.57 -0.47 -9.77
CA TYR A 96 -23.52 -1.24 -9.08
C TYR A 96 -22.19 -0.46 -8.99
N SER A 97 -21.78 0.16 -10.10
CA SER A 97 -20.55 0.96 -10.16
C SER A 97 -20.60 2.18 -9.24
N VAL A 98 -21.75 2.84 -9.14
CA VAL A 98 -22.03 3.95 -8.22
C VAL A 98 -21.84 3.53 -6.76
N LYS A 99 -22.36 2.36 -6.36
CA LYS A 99 -22.15 1.84 -4.99
C LYS A 99 -20.67 1.62 -4.69
N GLN A 100 -19.92 1.06 -5.63
CA GLN A 100 -18.49 0.87 -5.46
C GLN A 100 -17.74 2.21 -5.38
N LEU A 101 -18.14 3.19 -6.19
CA LEU A 101 -17.56 4.53 -6.18
C LEU A 101 -17.80 5.23 -4.83
N ALA A 102 -19.03 5.19 -4.30
CA ALA A 102 -19.37 5.76 -3.01
C ALA A 102 -18.51 5.18 -1.87
N ALA A 103 -18.32 3.86 -1.84
CA ALA A 103 -17.45 3.20 -0.86
C ALA A 103 -15.98 3.65 -0.99
N ARG A 104 -15.49 3.85 -2.22
CA ARG A 104 -14.14 4.35 -2.47
C ARG A 104 -13.97 5.80 -2.04
N LEU A 105 -14.96 6.67 -2.30
CA LEU A 105 -14.95 8.07 -1.85
C LEU A 105 -14.87 8.18 -0.33
N GLN A 106 -15.64 7.36 0.40
CA GLN A 106 -15.59 7.32 1.87
C GLN A 106 -14.21 6.89 2.39
N SER A 107 -13.59 5.89 1.76
CA SER A 107 -12.23 5.46 2.09
C SER A 107 -11.20 6.56 1.83
N GLN A 108 -11.31 7.28 0.70
CA GLN A 108 -10.43 8.41 0.38
C GLN A 108 -10.57 9.57 1.37
N LEU A 109 -11.79 9.88 1.84
CA LEU A 109 -12.01 10.86 2.90
C LEU A 109 -11.31 10.48 4.21
N GLY A 110 -11.39 9.20 4.59
CA GLY A 110 -10.68 8.69 5.76
C GLY A 110 -9.16 8.81 5.62
N ALA A 111 -8.62 8.48 4.44
CA ALA A 111 -7.20 8.64 4.15
C ALA A 111 -6.75 10.12 4.22
N ALA A 112 -7.54 11.05 3.67
CA ALA A 112 -7.26 12.49 3.77
C ALA A 112 -7.22 12.97 5.22
N GLN A 113 -8.14 12.53 6.08
CA GLN A 113 -8.12 12.87 7.51
C GLN A 113 -6.88 12.34 8.23
N GLN A 114 -6.46 11.11 7.90
CA GLN A 114 -5.24 10.53 8.47
C GLN A 114 -3.99 11.30 8.03
N ILE A 115 -3.95 11.79 6.78
CA ILE A 115 -2.86 12.63 6.28
C ILE A 115 -2.78 13.93 7.08
N VAL A 116 -3.91 14.61 7.35
CA VAL A 116 -3.95 15.84 8.16
C VAL A 116 -3.42 15.58 9.58
N SER A 117 -3.92 14.53 10.25
CA SER A 117 -3.46 14.19 11.60
C SER A 117 -1.96 13.88 11.63
N SER A 118 -1.44 13.19 10.61
CA SER A 118 0.00 12.92 10.50
C SER A 118 0.80 14.21 10.29
N ALA A 119 0.28 15.15 9.50
CA ALA A 119 0.90 16.45 9.28
C ALA A 119 0.96 17.29 10.58
N GLU A 120 -0.09 17.27 11.40
CA GLU A 120 -0.11 17.95 12.71
C GLU A 120 0.97 17.42 13.66
N VAL A 121 1.14 16.08 13.73
CA VAL A 121 2.22 15.45 14.51
C VAL A 121 3.59 15.89 13.99
N MET A 122 3.75 16.00 12.66
CA MET A 122 4.99 16.45 12.06
C MET A 122 5.31 17.91 12.40
N ILE A 123 4.32 18.81 12.44
CA ILE A 123 4.49 20.19 12.91
C ILE A 123 5.04 20.22 14.35
N GLY A 124 4.44 19.43 15.26
CA GLY A 124 4.91 19.35 16.64
C GLY A 124 6.34 18.80 16.73
N THR A 125 6.67 17.83 15.88
CA THR A 125 8.02 17.26 15.79
C THR A 125 9.02 18.29 15.30
N GLU A 126 8.70 19.08 14.28
CA GLU A 126 9.59 20.15 13.77
C GLU A 126 9.85 21.25 14.82
N GLN A 127 8.83 21.62 15.61
CA GLN A 127 9.00 22.56 16.71
C GLN A 127 9.96 22.02 17.78
N LEU A 128 9.82 20.75 18.15
CA LEU A 128 10.71 20.09 19.09
C LEU A 128 12.14 19.99 18.54
N THR A 129 12.30 19.60 17.27
CA THR A 129 13.60 19.56 16.58
C THR A 129 14.28 20.92 16.59
N SER A 130 13.55 22.01 16.34
CA SER A 130 14.09 23.36 16.39
C SER A 130 14.58 23.75 17.80
N LEU A 131 13.82 23.39 18.84
CA LEU A 131 14.20 23.65 20.23
C LEU A 131 15.47 22.89 20.62
N LEU A 132 15.51 21.59 20.36
CA LEU A 132 16.68 20.73 20.66
C LEU A 132 17.91 21.16 19.86
N SER A 133 17.73 21.60 18.62
CA SER A 133 18.80 22.13 17.78
C SER A 133 19.43 23.39 18.39
N ARG A 134 18.63 24.30 18.94
CA ARG A 134 19.15 25.51 19.62
C ARG A 134 19.90 25.16 20.90
N GLU A 135 19.42 24.18 21.66
CA GLU A 135 20.11 23.70 22.85
C GLU A 135 21.46 23.06 22.49
N ALA A 136 21.49 22.19 21.47
CA ALA A 136 22.71 21.57 20.97
C ALA A 136 23.72 22.62 20.47
N LEU A 137 23.26 23.67 19.77
CA LEU A 137 24.10 24.78 19.35
C LEU A 137 24.71 25.53 20.55
N GLY A 138 23.90 25.80 21.58
CA GLY A 138 24.37 26.45 22.80
C GLY A 138 25.38 25.59 23.57
N ALA A 139 25.20 24.28 23.60
CA ALA A 139 26.13 23.34 24.22
C ALA A 139 27.45 23.24 23.43
N ALA A 140 27.37 23.16 22.09
CA ALA A 140 28.53 23.14 21.20
C ALA A 140 29.35 24.43 21.33
N GLY A 141 28.70 25.59 21.29
CA GLY A 141 29.38 26.88 21.47
C GLY A 141 30.09 26.99 22.83
N GLN A 142 29.46 26.50 23.91
CA GLN A 142 30.10 26.44 25.22
C GLN A 142 31.30 25.50 25.26
N ALA A 143 31.20 24.32 24.64
CA ALA A 143 32.31 23.37 24.56
C ALA A 143 33.49 23.96 23.77
N HIS A 144 33.22 24.61 22.62
CA HIS A 144 34.22 25.30 21.82
C HIS A 144 34.93 26.41 22.62
N GLN A 145 34.15 27.26 23.31
CA GLN A 145 34.70 28.33 24.15
C GLN A 145 35.58 27.77 25.27
N ARG A 146 35.07 26.80 26.05
CA ARG A 146 35.81 26.20 27.17
C ARG A 146 37.09 25.50 26.71
N SER A 147 37.07 24.83 25.55
CA SER A 147 38.28 24.24 24.97
C SER A 147 39.30 25.30 24.57
N THR A 148 38.86 26.42 24.00
CA THR A 148 39.73 27.53 23.64
C THR A 148 40.37 28.18 24.87
N GLU A 149 39.58 28.45 25.91
CA GLU A 149 40.06 28.96 27.20
C GLU A 149 41.04 27.96 27.85
N GLY A 150 40.71 26.67 27.85
CA GLY A 150 41.58 25.62 28.37
C GLY A 150 42.92 25.57 27.64
N ARG A 151 42.94 25.67 26.31
CA ARG A 151 44.18 25.74 25.51
C ARG A 151 45.05 26.94 25.90
N ALA A 152 44.44 28.10 26.14
CA ALA A 152 45.19 29.29 26.58
C ALA A 152 45.88 29.04 27.94
N VAL A 153 45.17 28.42 28.90
CA VAL A 153 45.73 28.05 30.21
C VAL A 153 46.86 27.01 30.10
N LEU A 154 46.71 26.02 29.20
CA LEU A 154 47.78 25.03 28.96
C LEU A 154 49.00 25.70 28.31
N GLY A 155 48.81 26.65 27.39
CA GLY A 155 49.90 27.44 26.81
C GLY A 155 50.68 28.23 27.87
N GLU A 156 49.99 28.85 28.83
CA GLU A 156 50.64 29.50 29.98
C GLU A 156 51.42 28.49 30.83
N SER A 157 50.85 27.30 31.05
CA SER A 157 51.48 26.22 31.83
C SER A 157 52.77 25.72 31.18
N ILE A 158 52.78 25.52 29.87
CA ILE A 158 53.99 25.16 29.09
C ILE A 158 55.06 26.25 29.24
N SER A 159 54.68 27.53 29.09
CA SER A 159 55.62 28.64 29.29
C SER A 159 56.23 28.65 30.69
N ARG A 160 55.43 28.36 31.73
CA ARG A 160 55.93 28.27 33.12
C ARG A 160 56.86 27.07 33.30
N MET A 161 56.56 25.91 32.70
CA MET A 161 57.44 24.74 32.75
C MET A 161 58.80 25.00 32.10
N HIS A 162 58.83 25.67 30.94
CA HIS A 162 60.09 26.09 30.32
C HIS A 162 60.90 27.04 31.23
N GLN A 163 60.23 27.99 31.90
CA GLN A 163 60.91 28.86 32.88
C GLN A 163 61.47 28.08 34.07
N LEU A 164 60.73 27.08 34.58
CA LEU A 164 61.24 26.21 35.65
C LEU A 164 62.44 25.37 35.18
N SER A 165 62.39 24.83 33.96
CA SER A 165 63.49 24.07 33.36
C SER A 165 64.75 24.92 33.23
N GLN A 166 64.62 26.16 32.78
CA GLN A 166 65.74 27.10 32.73
C GLN A 166 66.31 27.38 34.14
N ARG A 167 65.47 27.65 35.13
CA ARG A 167 65.91 27.88 36.52
C ARG A 167 66.61 26.67 37.13
N ALA A 168 66.15 25.46 36.81
CA ALA A 168 66.79 24.22 37.23
C ALA A 168 68.20 24.08 36.60
N SER A 169 68.33 24.41 35.31
CA SER A 169 69.61 24.44 34.61
C SER A 169 70.58 25.46 35.21
N ASP A 170 70.11 26.68 35.51
CA ASP A 170 70.92 27.73 36.14
C ASP A 170 71.36 27.30 37.56
N SER A 171 70.47 26.66 38.32
CA SER A 171 70.78 26.12 39.64
C SER A 171 71.84 25.02 39.59
N ARG A 172 71.78 24.13 38.58
CA ARG A 172 72.80 23.10 38.34
C ARG A 172 74.18 23.74 38.15
N GLN A 173 74.29 24.81 37.36
CA GLN A 173 75.56 25.50 37.12
C GLN A 173 76.16 26.10 38.39
N LEU A 174 75.33 26.72 39.25
CA LEU A 174 75.78 27.26 40.53
C LEU A 174 76.30 26.18 41.47
N ILE A 175 75.66 25.02 41.48
CA ILE A 175 76.04 23.88 42.32
C ILE A 175 77.30 23.18 41.79
N GLU A 176 77.48 23.09 40.47
CA GLU A 176 78.73 22.62 39.87
C GLU A 176 79.91 23.54 40.22
N ALA A 177 79.70 24.86 40.20
CA ALA A 177 80.70 25.81 40.66
C ALA A 177 81.03 25.64 42.16
N LEU A 178 80.04 25.36 43.01
CA LEU A 178 80.26 25.04 44.42
C LEU A 178 81.06 23.73 44.60
N SER A 179 80.80 22.72 43.79
CA SER A 179 81.56 21.46 43.78
C SER A 179 83.03 21.72 43.48
N GLN A 180 83.31 22.49 42.42
CA GLN A 180 84.68 22.85 42.02
C GLN A 180 85.40 23.65 43.11
N ARG A 181 84.71 24.62 43.73
CA ARG A 181 85.26 25.39 44.86
C ARG A 181 85.55 24.49 46.06
N SER A 182 84.69 23.51 46.35
CA SER A 182 84.90 22.57 47.44
C SER A 182 86.11 21.66 47.16
N GLU A 183 86.32 21.23 45.92
CA GLU A 183 87.54 20.51 45.52
C GLU A 183 88.81 21.36 45.67
N GLU A 184 88.75 22.65 45.32
CA GLU A 184 89.86 23.59 45.56
C GLU A 184 90.21 23.69 47.04
N ILE A 185 89.20 23.86 47.90
CA ILE A 185 89.38 23.92 49.35
C ILE A 185 89.99 22.61 49.86
N GLN A 186 89.50 21.45 49.41
CA GLN A 186 90.05 20.15 49.80
C GLN A 186 91.54 20.04 49.47
N ARG A 187 91.95 20.48 48.27
CA ARG A 187 93.37 20.51 47.89
C ARG A 187 94.20 21.41 48.81
N VAL A 188 93.69 22.59 49.14
CA VAL A 188 94.37 23.53 50.06
C VAL A 188 94.50 22.92 51.46
N THR A 189 93.42 22.32 51.98
CA THR A 189 93.40 21.65 53.29
C THR A 189 94.43 20.52 53.37
N LEU A 190 94.58 19.71 52.31
CA LEU A 190 95.61 18.66 52.23
C LEU A 190 97.04 19.23 52.25
N VAL A 191 97.28 20.37 51.59
CA VAL A 191 98.58 21.06 51.63
C VAL A 191 98.87 21.57 53.05
N ILE A 192 97.90 22.20 53.71
CA ILE A 192 98.07 22.69 55.08
C ILE A 192 98.30 21.52 56.05
N GLN A 193 97.59 20.41 55.89
CA GLN A 193 97.82 19.18 56.67
C GLN A 193 99.25 18.67 56.50
N SER A 194 99.76 18.67 55.26
CA SER A 194 101.14 18.28 54.96
C SER A 194 102.14 19.21 55.65
N ILE A 195 101.92 20.53 55.58
CA ILE A 195 102.75 21.55 56.24
C ILE A 195 102.71 21.38 57.77
N ALA A 196 101.55 21.15 58.36
CA ALA A 196 101.38 20.93 59.79
C ALA A 196 102.14 19.66 60.24
N SER A 197 102.05 18.58 59.47
CA SER A 197 102.81 17.34 59.73
C SER A 197 104.33 17.54 59.62
N GLN A 198 104.81 18.25 58.59
CA GLN A 198 106.22 18.61 58.46
C GLN A 198 106.71 19.50 59.60
N THR A 199 105.90 20.49 60.01
CA THR A 199 106.21 21.41 61.11
C THR A 199 106.27 20.65 62.44
N ASN A 200 105.36 19.70 62.65
CA ASN A 200 105.37 18.81 63.81
C ASN A 200 106.65 17.94 63.87
N LEU A 201 107.10 17.41 62.73
CA LEU A 201 108.36 16.66 62.63
C LEU A 201 109.60 17.55 62.85
N LEU A 202 109.61 18.76 62.31
CA LEU A 202 110.67 19.74 62.54
C LEU A 202 110.76 20.14 64.01
N ALA A 203 109.62 20.42 64.63
CA ALA A 203 109.52 20.76 66.04
C ALA A 203 109.95 19.59 66.95
N LEU A 204 109.60 18.35 66.58
CA LEU A 204 110.08 17.14 67.27
C LEU A 204 111.61 17.02 67.19
N ASN A 205 112.20 17.19 66.00
CA ASN A 205 113.65 17.15 65.83
C ASN A 205 114.34 18.27 66.64
N ALA A 206 113.76 19.47 66.67
CA ALA A 206 114.26 20.59 67.48
C ALA A 206 114.17 20.31 68.98
N ALA A 207 113.07 19.70 69.46
CA ALA A 207 112.91 19.31 70.86
C ALA A 207 113.93 18.24 71.28
N ILE A 208 114.22 17.26 70.40
CA ILE A 208 115.26 16.25 70.61
C ILE A 208 116.64 16.89 70.73
N GLU A 209 117.00 17.80 69.83
CA GLU A 209 118.31 18.47 69.86
C GLU A 209 118.45 19.44 71.05
N ALA A 210 117.36 20.11 71.43
CA ALA A 210 117.29 20.94 72.63
C ALA A 210 117.48 20.12 73.92
N ALA A 211 116.89 18.92 74.01
CA ALA A 211 117.13 17.98 75.10
C ALA A 211 118.59 17.49 75.13
N ARG A 212 119.20 17.31 73.95
CA ARG A 212 120.60 16.89 73.79
C ARG A 212 121.61 17.95 74.26
N ALA A 213 121.26 19.23 74.14
CA ALA A 213 122.07 20.36 74.60
C ALA A 213 122.01 20.62 76.13
N GLY A 214 121.24 19.82 76.89
CA GLY A 214 121.16 19.91 78.35
C GLY A 214 120.61 21.26 78.85
N GLU A 215 121.23 21.84 79.89
CA GLU A 215 120.77 23.12 80.50
C GLU A 215 120.80 24.30 79.52
N HIS A 216 121.69 24.28 78.50
CA HIS A 216 121.77 25.35 77.50
C HIS A 216 120.61 25.31 76.47
N GLY A 217 119.93 24.17 76.33
CA GLY A 217 118.82 23.99 75.38
C GLY A 217 117.42 24.24 75.96
N ARG A 218 117.31 24.53 77.27
CA ARG A 218 116.02 24.57 77.99
C ARG A 218 115.00 25.55 77.40
N GLY A 219 115.44 26.75 77.00
CA GLY A 219 114.56 27.74 76.37
C GLY A 219 114.10 27.34 74.97
N PHE A 220 114.97 26.68 74.19
CA PHE A 220 114.64 26.13 72.87
C PHE A 220 113.67 24.95 72.96
N ALA A 221 113.78 24.10 73.98
CA ALA A 221 112.88 22.97 74.19
C ALA A 221 111.43 23.44 74.40
N VAL A 222 111.21 24.49 75.19
CA VAL A 222 109.88 25.07 75.43
C VAL A 222 109.26 25.61 74.14
N VAL A 223 110.04 26.33 73.33
CA VAL A 223 109.57 26.84 72.03
C VAL A 223 109.27 25.69 71.05
N ALA A 224 110.12 24.66 71.02
CA ALA A 224 109.90 23.49 70.18
C ALA A 224 108.63 22.72 70.56
N ASP A 225 108.35 22.54 71.87
CA ASP A 225 107.11 21.91 72.34
C ASP A 225 105.86 22.75 72.02
N GLU A 226 105.93 24.08 72.12
CA GLU A 226 104.81 24.98 71.75
C GLU A 226 104.53 24.93 70.24
N VAL A 227 105.58 24.96 69.39
CA VAL A 227 105.44 24.81 67.94
C VAL A 227 104.87 23.44 67.58
N ARG A 228 105.29 22.38 68.29
CA ARG A 228 104.73 21.03 68.12
C ARG A 228 103.24 20.99 68.49
N GLY A 229 102.86 21.60 69.61
CA GLY A 229 101.47 21.74 70.03
C GLY A 229 100.62 22.50 69.02
N LEU A 230 101.14 23.61 68.48
CA LEU A 230 100.47 24.41 67.45
C LEU A 230 100.31 23.64 66.13
N ALA A 231 101.35 22.91 65.71
CA ALA A 231 101.30 22.06 64.53
C ALA A 231 100.28 20.92 64.67
N GLY A 232 100.21 20.29 65.85
CA GLY A 232 99.19 19.29 66.19
C GLY A 232 97.77 19.86 66.13
N ARG A 233 97.53 21.02 66.75
CA ARG A 233 96.22 21.71 66.69
C ARG A 233 95.85 22.12 65.26
N THR A 234 96.82 22.56 64.47
CA THR A 234 96.62 22.89 63.05
C THR A 234 96.19 21.65 62.29
N ALA A 235 96.88 20.52 62.47
CA ALA A 235 96.55 19.26 61.82
C ALA A 235 95.15 18.73 62.17
N THR A 236 94.74 18.84 63.43
CA THR A 236 93.37 18.48 63.85
C THR A 236 92.33 19.40 63.20
N ALA A 237 92.57 20.72 63.21
CA ALA A 237 91.64 21.68 62.60
C ALA A 237 91.49 21.48 61.09
N THR A 238 92.58 21.16 60.37
CA THR A 238 92.50 20.84 58.94
C THR A 238 91.82 19.51 58.65
N ASP A 239 91.94 18.52 59.53
CA ASP A 239 91.18 17.27 59.40
C ASP A 239 89.67 17.51 59.53
N GLU A 240 89.25 18.31 60.54
CA GLU A 240 87.86 18.72 60.71
C GLU A 240 87.31 19.49 59.49
N VAL A 241 88.11 20.41 58.92
CA VAL A 241 87.75 21.10 57.67
C VAL A 241 87.62 20.11 56.51
N GLY A 242 88.50 19.12 56.41
CA GLY A 242 88.43 18.08 55.40
C GLY A 242 87.14 17.26 55.47
N VAL A 243 86.70 16.91 56.68
CA VAL A 243 85.41 16.23 56.90
C VAL A 243 84.24 17.12 56.48
N MET A 244 84.25 18.40 56.83
CA MET A 244 83.19 19.35 56.42
C MET A 244 83.11 19.52 54.90
N VAL A 245 84.26 19.63 54.22
CA VAL A 245 84.32 19.74 52.76
C VAL A 245 83.82 18.47 52.08
N ALA A 246 84.15 17.29 52.61
CA ALA A 246 83.62 16.02 52.12
C ALA A 246 82.09 15.93 52.26
N ASP A 247 81.52 16.37 53.39
CA ASP A 247 80.06 16.45 53.57
C ASP A 247 79.41 17.43 52.57
N ILE A 248 80.02 18.60 52.34
CA ILE A 248 79.57 19.56 51.32
C ILE A 248 79.59 18.91 49.93
N GLN A 249 80.66 18.21 49.55
CA GLN A 249 80.75 17.53 48.26
C GLN A 249 79.67 16.45 48.10
N GLN A 250 79.46 15.62 49.14
CA GLN A 250 78.43 14.59 49.11
C GLN A 250 77.02 15.19 48.96
N ARG A 251 76.68 16.23 49.73
CA ARG A 251 75.39 16.92 49.63
C ARG A 251 75.22 17.60 48.26
N THR A 252 76.28 18.22 47.74
CA THR A 252 76.28 18.86 46.42
C THR A 252 75.97 17.84 45.33
N ALA A 253 76.58 16.65 45.37
CA ALA A 253 76.30 15.56 44.44
C ALA A 253 74.84 15.08 44.52
N GLN A 254 74.27 14.98 45.73
CA GLN A 254 72.86 14.64 45.92
C GLN A 254 71.92 15.68 45.29
N VAL A 255 72.22 16.98 45.45
CA VAL A 255 71.38 18.04 44.88
C VAL A 255 71.49 18.06 43.34
N VAL A 256 72.67 17.79 42.76
CA VAL A 256 72.81 17.66 41.29
C VAL A 256 71.91 16.55 40.75
N GLU A 257 71.88 15.39 41.42
CA GLU A 257 71.02 14.28 40.99
C GLU A 257 69.53 14.63 41.11
N GLN A 258 69.13 15.35 42.17
CA GLN A 258 67.75 15.85 42.31
C GLN A 258 67.37 16.82 41.19
N ILE A 259 68.27 17.73 40.80
CA ILE A 259 68.02 18.67 39.69
C ILE A 259 67.94 17.93 38.34
N ARG A 260 68.77 16.89 38.15
CA ARG A 260 68.70 16.03 36.97
C ARG A 260 67.34 15.36 36.87
N GLN A 261 66.84 14.77 37.97
CA GLN A 261 65.53 14.15 38.01
C GLN A 261 64.40 15.18 37.77
N LEU A 262 64.47 16.34 38.41
CA LEU A 262 63.50 17.43 38.18
C LEU A 262 63.43 17.85 36.72
N SER A 263 64.56 17.88 36.01
CA SER A 263 64.60 18.23 34.59
C SER A 263 63.89 17.18 33.72
N VAL A 264 64.05 15.89 34.05
CA VAL A 264 63.32 14.80 33.39
C VAL A 264 61.83 14.90 33.65
N ASP A 265 61.44 15.13 34.91
CA ASP A 265 60.03 15.23 35.30
C ASP A 265 59.34 16.45 34.64
N LEU A 266 60.04 17.58 34.52
CA LEU A 266 59.53 18.76 33.82
C LEU A 266 59.33 18.50 32.32
N GLN A 267 60.24 17.78 31.67
CA GLN A 267 60.11 17.44 30.26
C GLN A 267 58.90 16.53 30.01
N ALA A 268 58.72 15.50 30.85
CA ALA A 268 57.53 14.65 30.80
C ALA A 268 56.24 15.44 31.08
N GLY A 269 56.30 16.41 32.00
CA GLY A 269 55.18 17.32 32.28
C GLY A 269 54.77 18.16 31.07
N VAL A 270 55.74 18.67 30.29
CA VAL A 270 55.46 19.43 29.05
C VAL A 270 54.76 18.54 28.04
N GLU A 271 55.28 17.33 27.77
CA GLU A 271 54.68 16.38 26.82
C GLU A 271 53.24 16.04 27.19
N GLN A 272 52.96 15.84 28.48
CA GLN A 272 51.61 15.55 28.95
C GLN A 272 50.65 16.73 28.79
N VAL A 273 51.13 17.96 28.99
CA VAL A 273 50.33 19.19 28.78
C VAL A 273 50.07 19.43 27.30
N GLU A 274 51.05 19.17 26.43
CA GLU A 274 50.88 19.25 24.96
C GLU A 274 49.82 18.26 24.48
N HIS A 275 49.88 17.00 24.93
CA HIS A 275 48.86 16.00 24.61
C HIS A 275 47.47 16.42 25.11
N ALA A 276 47.35 17.03 26.30
CA ALA A 276 46.08 17.59 26.76
C ALA A 276 45.58 18.74 25.86
N GLY A 277 46.50 19.55 25.32
CA GLY A 277 46.19 20.61 24.35
C GLY A 277 45.61 20.07 23.05
N GLU A 278 46.17 18.98 22.51
CA GLU A 278 45.63 18.29 21.33
C GLU A 278 44.22 17.75 21.55
N GLN A 279 43.93 17.20 22.75
CA GLN A 279 42.59 16.73 23.10
C GLN A 279 41.57 17.88 23.13
N LEU A 280 41.94 19.04 23.68
CA LEU A 280 41.06 20.22 23.67
C LEU A 280 40.81 20.76 22.25
N GLU A 281 41.82 20.70 21.37
CA GLU A 281 41.67 21.03 19.95
C GLU A 281 40.70 20.09 19.23
N SER A 282 40.79 18.80 19.50
CA SER A 282 39.84 17.81 19.00
C SER A 282 38.42 18.11 19.47
N ILE A 283 38.22 18.43 20.76
CA ILE A 283 36.90 18.81 21.29
C ILE A 283 36.36 20.08 20.61
N ALA A 284 37.19 21.11 20.39
CA ALA A 284 36.76 22.31 19.69
C ALA A 284 36.33 22.02 18.24
N THR A 285 37.07 21.15 17.54
CA THR A 285 36.74 20.72 16.18
C THR A 285 35.42 19.94 16.12
N LEU A 286 35.20 19.02 17.08
CA LEU A 286 33.95 18.28 17.19
C LEU A 286 32.76 19.21 17.48
N ALA A 287 32.96 20.19 18.37
CA ALA A 287 31.94 21.20 18.65
C ALA A 287 31.56 22.00 17.40
N ALA A 288 32.53 22.48 16.61
CA ALA A 288 32.26 23.14 15.34
C ALA A 288 31.54 22.22 14.33
N GLY A 289 31.85 20.93 14.34
CA GLY A 289 31.13 19.93 13.55
C GLY A 289 29.64 19.82 13.93
N VAL A 290 29.33 19.84 15.24
CA VAL A 290 27.95 19.86 15.75
C VAL A 290 27.22 21.12 15.31
N GLU A 291 27.86 22.30 15.35
CA GLU A 291 27.25 23.55 14.86
C GLU A 291 26.88 23.45 13.37
N GLY A 292 27.76 22.86 12.55
CA GLY A 292 27.50 22.59 11.14
C GLY A 292 26.31 21.65 10.92
N GLN A 293 26.22 20.57 11.70
CA GLN A 293 25.09 19.63 11.65
C GLN A 293 23.77 20.29 12.06
N VAL A 294 23.78 21.11 13.10
CA VAL A 294 22.60 21.87 13.55
C VAL A 294 22.10 22.81 12.46
N ASN A 295 23.00 23.49 11.74
CA ASN A 295 22.61 24.34 10.61
C ASN A 295 21.94 23.53 9.47
N ALA A 296 22.44 22.33 9.17
CA ALA A 296 21.81 21.45 8.19
C ALA A 296 20.42 20.97 8.64
N ILE A 297 20.26 20.67 9.94
CA ILE A 297 18.94 20.32 10.52
C ILE A 297 17.98 21.50 10.37
N ALA A 298 18.40 22.74 10.70
CA ALA A 298 17.56 23.92 10.56
C ALA A 298 17.09 24.15 9.11
N GLN A 299 17.95 23.91 8.12
CA GLN A 299 17.58 23.97 6.71
C GLN A 299 16.58 22.86 6.32
N GLY A 300 16.78 21.64 6.86
CA GLY A 300 15.84 20.53 6.70
C GLY A 300 14.46 20.85 7.27
N THR A 301 14.41 21.40 8.48
CA THR A 301 13.16 21.84 9.14
C THR A 301 12.40 22.89 8.31
N GLU A 302 13.08 23.88 7.74
CA GLU A 302 12.40 24.86 6.88
C GLU A 302 11.86 24.22 5.59
N THR A 303 12.60 23.28 5.00
CA THR A 303 12.15 22.53 3.83
C THR A 303 10.90 21.70 4.16
N ASN A 304 10.89 21.01 5.30
CA ASN A 304 9.74 20.25 5.77
C ASN A 304 8.52 21.15 6.02
N ARG A 305 8.73 22.36 6.54
CA ARG A 305 7.66 23.34 6.73
C ARG A 305 7.00 23.74 5.41
N VAL A 306 7.78 23.97 4.36
CA VAL A 306 7.26 24.27 3.00
C VAL A 306 6.50 23.08 2.41
N GLN A 307 7.01 21.86 2.62
CA GLN A 307 6.32 20.64 2.16
C GLN A 307 4.99 20.41 2.89
N LEU A 308 4.95 20.68 4.20
CA LEU A 308 3.72 20.62 4.99
C LEU A 308 2.66 21.59 4.48
N ASP A 309 3.04 22.82 4.17
CA ASP A 309 2.14 23.83 3.60
C ASP A 309 1.54 23.37 2.26
N SER A 310 2.39 22.81 1.38
CA SER A 310 1.96 22.23 0.11
C SER A 310 1.03 21.03 0.30
N LEU A 311 1.28 20.21 1.32
CA LEU A 311 0.45 19.06 1.68
C LEU A 311 -0.94 19.51 2.16
N PHE A 312 -1.04 20.54 2.99
CA PHE A 312 -2.34 21.09 3.40
C PHE A 312 -3.14 21.60 2.20
N HIS A 313 -2.50 22.32 1.27
CA HIS A 313 -3.15 22.75 0.04
C HIS A 313 -3.65 21.56 -0.80
N ALA A 314 -2.84 20.50 -0.95
CA ALA A 314 -3.24 19.31 -1.70
C ALA A 314 -4.41 18.56 -1.05
N VAL A 315 -4.44 18.47 0.28
CA VAL A 315 -5.53 17.82 1.00
C VAL A 315 -6.82 18.64 0.92
N GLU A 316 -6.74 19.97 1.01
CA GLU A 316 -7.92 20.83 0.88
C GLU A 316 -8.52 20.73 -0.53
N GLN A 317 -7.68 20.72 -1.56
CA GLN A 317 -8.12 20.48 -2.93
C GLN A 317 -8.78 19.09 -3.06
N MET A 318 -8.18 18.05 -2.48
CA MET A 318 -8.75 16.71 -2.49
C MET A 318 -10.13 16.66 -1.81
N ARG A 319 -10.33 17.36 -0.69
CA ARG A 319 -11.63 17.45 -0.02
C ARG A 319 -12.69 18.11 -0.90
N SER A 320 -12.32 19.17 -1.63
CA SER A 320 -13.19 19.81 -2.62
C SER A 320 -13.56 18.82 -3.73
N ASP A 321 -12.58 18.14 -4.32
CA ASP A 321 -12.80 17.17 -5.41
C ASP A 321 -13.66 15.98 -4.97
N LEU A 322 -13.48 15.51 -3.73
CA LEU A 322 -14.30 14.45 -3.14
C LEU A 322 -15.75 14.89 -2.92
N THR A 323 -15.97 16.14 -2.51
CA THR A 323 -17.32 16.70 -2.34
C THR A 323 -18.05 16.78 -3.69
N VAL A 324 -17.37 17.23 -4.73
CA VAL A 324 -17.91 17.25 -6.10
C VAL A 324 -18.19 15.83 -6.60
N SER A 325 -17.27 14.90 -6.36
CA SER A 325 -17.41 13.49 -6.76
C SER A 325 -18.58 12.81 -6.04
N ASP A 326 -18.80 13.10 -4.75
CA ASP A 326 -19.95 12.57 -3.99
C ASP A 326 -21.27 13.06 -4.60
N GLN A 327 -21.38 14.36 -4.89
CA GLN A 327 -22.56 14.93 -5.55
C GLN A 327 -22.82 14.28 -6.93
N GLN A 328 -21.78 14.12 -7.75
CA GLN A 328 -21.91 13.44 -9.04
C GLN A 328 -22.32 11.98 -8.90
N THR A 329 -21.80 11.29 -7.89
CA THR A 329 -22.14 9.89 -7.60
C THR A 329 -23.61 9.75 -7.21
N GLN A 330 -24.14 10.67 -6.40
CA GLN A 330 -25.56 10.71 -6.04
C GLN A 330 -26.46 10.97 -7.26
N GLN A 331 -26.11 11.94 -8.10
CA GLN A 331 -26.85 12.22 -9.35
C GLN A 331 -26.85 11.01 -10.30
N LEU A 332 -25.72 10.31 -10.42
CA LEU A 332 -25.62 9.11 -11.23
C LEU A 332 -26.46 7.96 -10.67
N ALA A 333 -26.55 7.84 -9.33
CA ALA A 333 -27.42 6.88 -8.65
C ALA A 333 -28.89 7.12 -9.01
N GLU A 334 -29.34 8.38 -8.91
CA GLU A 334 -30.71 8.77 -9.23
C GLU A 334 -31.05 8.52 -10.71
N ALA A 335 -30.15 8.88 -11.62
CA ALA A 335 -30.31 8.65 -13.05
C ALA A 335 -30.43 7.15 -13.38
N ALA A 336 -29.63 6.30 -12.72
CA ALA A 336 -29.71 4.84 -12.90
C ALA A 336 -31.06 4.27 -12.42
N ILE A 337 -31.55 4.72 -11.26
CA ILE A 337 -32.86 4.32 -10.73
C ILE A 337 -34.00 4.74 -11.67
N GLN A 338 -33.93 5.97 -12.20
CA GLN A 338 -34.91 6.47 -13.17
C GLN A 338 -34.90 5.65 -14.47
N MET A 339 -33.72 5.34 -15.00
CA MET A 339 -33.57 4.53 -16.21
C MET A 339 -34.09 3.10 -16.01
N GLU A 340 -33.84 2.49 -14.85
CA GLU A 340 -34.40 1.17 -14.48
C GLU A 340 -35.93 1.22 -14.47
N GLY A 341 -36.53 2.24 -13.84
CA GLY A 341 -37.99 2.39 -13.79
C GLY A 341 -38.62 2.67 -15.17
N GLN A 342 -37.95 3.43 -16.03
CA GLN A 342 -38.38 3.64 -17.41
C GLN A 342 -38.33 2.35 -18.21
N ALA A 343 -37.26 1.56 -18.09
CA ALA A 343 -37.14 0.29 -18.78
C ALA A 343 -38.17 -0.75 -18.30
N GLU A 344 -38.46 -0.78 -17.00
CA GLU A 344 -39.54 -1.60 -16.43
C GLU A 344 -40.91 -1.23 -17.06
N THR A 345 -41.21 0.07 -17.14
CA THR A 345 -42.48 0.58 -17.71
C THR A 345 -42.60 0.29 -19.21
N ILE A 346 -41.50 0.42 -19.97
CA ILE A 346 -41.51 0.10 -21.41
C ILE A 346 -41.69 -1.40 -21.61
N SER A 347 -41.03 -2.25 -20.81
CA SER A 347 -41.18 -3.71 -20.89
C SER A 347 -42.61 -4.15 -20.59
N GLU A 348 -43.27 -3.52 -19.60
CA GLU A 348 -44.69 -3.76 -19.29
C GLU A 348 -45.58 -3.45 -20.49
N ARG A 349 -45.41 -2.27 -21.11
CA ARG A 349 -46.21 -1.86 -22.28
C ARG A 349 -45.94 -2.71 -23.51
N LEU A 350 -44.69 -3.14 -23.72
CA LEU A 350 -44.34 -4.02 -24.84
C LEU A 350 -45.03 -5.37 -24.70
N ALA A 351 -45.11 -5.92 -23.49
CA ALA A 351 -45.80 -7.19 -23.27
C ALA A 351 -47.29 -7.18 -23.63
N GLU A 352 -47.96 -6.02 -23.61
CA GLU A 352 -49.35 -5.88 -24.09
C GLU A 352 -49.47 -6.02 -25.61
N VAL A 353 -48.37 -5.74 -26.35
CA VAL A 353 -48.32 -5.72 -27.83
C VAL A 353 -47.59 -6.95 -28.39
N GLY A 354 -46.79 -7.64 -27.55
CA GLY A 354 -45.98 -8.82 -27.86
C GLY A 354 -44.54 -8.62 -27.40
N LEU A 355 -43.87 -9.65 -26.91
CA LEU A 355 -42.43 -9.60 -26.65
C LEU A 355 -41.65 -10.14 -27.86
N ASP A 356 -40.33 -9.93 -27.89
CA ASP A 356 -39.49 -10.65 -28.86
C ASP A 356 -39.52 -12.18 -28.65
N ASP A 357 -39.06 -12.94 -29.64
CA ASP A 357 -39.11 -14.41 -29.63
C ASP A 357 -38.35 -15.03 -28.44
N TYR A 358 -37.39 -14.31 -27.85
CA TYR A 358 -36.61 -14.76 -26.70
C TYR A 358 -37.41 -14.60 -25.40
N HIS A 359 -37.86 -13.39 -25.10
CA HIS A 359 -38.63 -13.07 -23.90
C HIS A 359 -40.05 -13.64 -23.95
N GLN A 360 -40.66 -13.76 -25.14
CA GLN A 360 -41.99 -14.35 -25.33
C GLN A 360 -42.02 -15.83 -24.94
N ARG A 361 -41.00 -16.62 -25.31
CA ARG A 361 -40.90 -18.03 -24.89
C ARG A 361 -40.82 -18.17 -23.36
N ILE A 362 -40.04 -17.30 -22.71
CA ILE A 362 -39.96 -17.27 -21.24
C ILE A 362 -41.32 -16.85 -20.64
N TYR A 363 -41.97 -15.84 -21.21
CA TYR A 363 -43.29 -15.39 -20.76
C TYR A 363 -44.35 -16.50 -20.83
N ASP A 364 -44.39 -17.23 -21.94
CA ASP A 364 -45.30 -18.36 -22.13
C ASP A 364 -45.03 -19.48 -21.11
N LEU A 365 -43.75 -19.79 -20.87
CA LEU A 365 -43.35 -20.76 -19.84
C LEU A 365 -43.74 -20.30 -18.43
N ALA A 366 -43.57 -19.01 -18.12
CA ALA A 366 -43.96 -18.45 -16.83
C ALA A 366 -45.47 -18.54 -16.64
N ARG A 367 -46.25 -18.15 -17.65
CA ARG A 367 -47.71 -18.21 -17.62
C ARG A 367 -48.22 -19.64 -17.48
N GLU A 368 -47.64 -20.59 -18.23
CA GLU A 368 -47.97 -22.01 -18.10
C GLU A 368 -47.64 -22.52 -16.69
N GLY A 369 -46.44 -22.24 -16.19
CA GLY A 369 -46.00 -22.65 -14.86
C GLY A 369 -46.89 -22.09 -13.75
N ALA A 370 -47.23 -20.80 -13.82
CA ALA A 370 -48.10 -20.15 -12.84
C ALA A 370 -49.51 -20.72 -12.87
N SER A 371 -50.05 -20.99 -14.07
CA SER A 371 -51.36 -21.63 -14.24
C SER A 371 -51.36 -23.06 -13.67
N ARG A 372 -50.28 -23.82 -13.85
CA ARG A 372 -50.13 -25.16 -13.29
C ARG A 372 -50.01 -25.14 -11.76
N ILE A 373 -49.25 -24.20 -11.20
CA ILE A 373 -49.16 -24.00 -9.74
C ILE A 373 -50.54 -23.65 -9.18
N ALA A 374 -51.24 -22.69 -9.79
CA ALA A 374 -52.57 -22.29 -9.39
C ALA A 374 -53.56 -23.47 -9.41
N ALA A 375 -53.64 -24.20 -10.52
CA ALA A 375 -54.52 -25.36 -10.65
C ALA A 375 -54.20 -26.46 -9.64
N GLN A 376 -52.92 -26.73 -9.39
CA GLN A 376 -52.50 -27.73 -8.40
C GLN A 376 -52.85 -27.28 -6.97
N PHE A 377 -52.63 -26.00 -6.64
CA PHE A 377 -53.00 -25.44 -5.34
C PHE A 377 -54.51 -25.50 -5.11
N GLU A 378 -55.31 -25.14 -6.11
CA GLU A 378 -56.77 -25.24 -6.04
C GLU A 378 -57.24 -26.69 -5.86
N ALA A 379 -56.68 -27.63 -6.62
CA ALA A 379 -57.01 -29.05 -6.50
C ALA A 379 -56.65 -29.61 -5.11
N ASP A 380 -55.48 -29.26 -4.58
CA ASP A 380 -55.02 -29.75 -3.28
C ASP A 380 -55.79 -29.11 -2.11
N VAL A 381 -56.25 -27.87 -2.26
CA VAL A 381 -57.19 -27.24 -1.30
C VAL A 381 -58.54 -27.95 -1.33
N GLN A 382 -59.08 -28.28 -2.50
CA GLN A 382 -60.33 -29.06 -2.61
C GLN A 382 -60.20 -30.47 -2.02
N GLN A 383 -59.01 -31.07 -2.12
CA GLN A 383 -58.69 -32.38 -1.54
C GLN A 383 -58.32 -32.33 -0.05
N ASN A 384 -58.40 -31.17 0.60
CA ASN A 384 -58.00 -30.95 1.99
C ASN A 384 -56.53 -31.32 2.31
N ARG A 385 -55.63 -31.26 1.33
CA ARG A 385 -54.18 -31.45 1.56
C ARG A 385 -53.53 -30.22 2.20
N ILE A 386 -54.11 -29.04 2.00
CA ILE A 386 -53.75 -27.79 2.67
C ILE A 386 -55.01 -26.91 2.79
N SER A 387 -55.17 -26.17 3.89
CA SER A 387 -56.26 -25.19 4.01
C SER A 387 -55.96 -23.92 3.22
N LEU A 388 -57.00 -23.21 2.76
CA LEU A 388 -56.82 -21.93 2.07
C LEU A 388 -56.12 -20.90 2.97
N ASP A 389 -56.40 -20.91 4.28
CA ASP A 389 -55.78 -20.00 5.24
C ASP A 389 -54.29 -20.29 5.47
N ASP A 390 -53.90 -21.58 5.51
CA ASP A 390 -52.49 -21.97 5.63
C ASP A 390 -51.71 -21.61 4.36
N LEU A 391 -52.30 -21.83 3.18
CA LEU A 391 -51.69 -21.48 1.89
C LEU A 391 -51.49 -19.96 1.75
N PHE A 392 -52.41 -19.16 2.28
CA PHE A 392 -52.34 -17.70 2.29
C PHE A 392 -51.70 -17.11 3.55
N ASN A 393 -51.15 -17.94 4.44
CA ASN A 393 -50.47 -17.46 5.64
C ASN A 393 -49.26 -16.58 5.27
N ARG A 394 -49.04 -15.47 5.99
CA ARG A 394 -47.90 -14.55 5.78
C ARG A 394 -47.10 -14.33 7.07
N SER A 395 -47.21 -15.25 8.01
CA SER A 395 -46.50 -15.22 9.29
C SER A 395 -45.20 -15.99 9.14
N TYR A 396 -44.09 -15.28 9.12
CA TYR A 396 -42.75 -15.86 8.94
C TYR A 396 -42.01 -15.92 10.27
N THR A 397 -41.57 -17.11 10.68
CA THR A 397 -40.75 -17.28 11.89
C THR A 397 -39.30 -17.57 11.50
N PRO A 398 -38.30 -16.84 12.06
CA PRO A 398 -36.91 -17.03 11.67
C PRO A 398 -36.39 -18.41 12.09
N ILE A 399 -35.57 -19.02 11.24
CA ILE A 399 -34.88 -20.28 11.52
C ILE A 399 -33.58 -19.96 12.24
N ALA A 400 -33.40 -20.51 13.44
CA ALA A 400 -32.19 -20.31 14.25
C ALA A 400 -30.94 -20.78 13.49
N ASN A 401 -29.80 -20.09 13.71
CA ASN A 401 -28.50 -20.43 13.14
C ASN A 401 -28.47 -20.50 11.60
N SER A 402 -29.20 -19.61 10.92
CA SER A 402 -29.16 -19.46 9.46
C SER A 402 -28.63 -18.09 9.03
N GLN A 403 -27.64 -18.06 8.13
CA GLN A 403 -27.08 -16.85 7.53
C GLN A 403 -26.88 -17.06 6.02
N PRO A 404 -27.52 -16.28 5.12
CA PRO A 404 -28.56 -15.27 5.39
C PRO A 404 -29.80 -15.83 6.10
N THR A 405 -30.54 -14.99 6.83
CA THR A 405 -31.69 -15.41 7.63
C THR A 405 -32.75 -16.13 6.80
N LYS A 406 -33.10 -17.33 7.24
CA LYS A 406 -34.19 -18.14 6.67
C LYS A 406 -35.43 -18.09 7.56
N TYR A 407 -36.58 -18.41 6.98
CA TYR A 407 -37.86 -18.33 7.65
C TYR A 407 -38.72 -19.57 7.40
N HIS A 408 -39.54 -19.92 8.38
CA HIS A 408 -40.62 -20.88 8.28
C HIS A 408 -41.97 -20.21 8.02
N SER A 409 -42.80 -20.88 7.23
CA SER A 409 -44.21 -20.55 6.98
C SER A 409 -45.07 -21.81 7.05
N ARG A 410 -46.38 -21.64 7.31
CA ARG A 410 -47.34 -22.75 7.48
C ARG A 410 -47.51 -23.60 6.22
N PHE A 411 -47.23 -23.06 5.05
CA PHE A 411 -47.34 -23.77 3.77
C PHE A 411 -46.03 -24.41 3.29
N ASP A 412 -44.93 -24.28 4.03
CA ASP A 412 -43.60 -24.74 3.60
C ASP A 412 -43.54 -26.21 3.22
N GLY A 413 -44.01 -27.07 4.12
CA GLY A 413 -43.98 -28.51 3.91
C GLY A 413 -44.85 -28.96 2.75
N TYR A 414 -45.92 -28.22 2.45
CA TYR A 414 -46.76 -28.44 1.28
C TYR A 414 -46.05 -28.00 -0.01
N THR A 415 -45.51 -26.78 -0.04
CA THR A 415 -44.80 -26.26 -1.21
C THR A 415 -43.55 -27.06 -1.54
N ASP A 416 -42.84 -27.60 -0.54
CA ASP A 416 -41.66 -28.45 -0.74
C ASP A 416 -42.01 -29.79 -1.42
N GLN A 417 -43.26 -30.25 -1.31
CA GLN A 417 -43.74 -31.45 -2.00
C GLN A 417 -44.25 -31.15 -3.41
N VAL A 418 -44.87 -29.98 -3.61
CA VAL A 418 -45.61 -29.66 -4.85
C VAL A 418 -44.79 -28.86 -5.85
N LEU A 419 -44.14 -27.78 -5.40
CA LEU A 419 -43.46 -26.84 -6.29
C LEU A 419 -42.29 -27.45 -7.06
N PRO A 420 -41.44 -28.34 -6.52
CA PRO A 420 -40.30 -28.87 -7.27
C PRO A 420 -40.69 -29.56 -8.58
N ALA A 421 -41.78 -30.33 -8.58
CA ALA A 421 -42.23 -31.04 -9.79
C ALA A 421 -42.62 -30.09 -10.92
N ILE A 422 -43.15 -28.91 -10.59
CA ILE A 422 -43.55 -27.90 -11.58
C ILE A 422 -42.35 -27.02 -11.95
N GLN A 423 -41.62 -26.49 -10.96
CA GLN A 423 -40.50 -25.58 -11.15
C GLN A 423 -39.33 -26.22 -11.92
N GLU A 424 -38.94 -27.45 -11.57
CA GLU A 424 -37.83 -28.15 -12.25
C GLU A 424 -38.17 -28.48 -13.70
N ALA A 425 -39.44 -28.77 -14.00
CA ALA A 425 -39.88 -29.10 -15.36
C ALA A 425 -39.80 -27.91 -16.33
N LEU A 426 -39.67 -26.67 -15.82
CA LEU A 426 -39.54 -25.46 -16.64
C LEU A 426 -38.09 -25.21 -17.07
N LEU A 427 -37.10 -25.55 -16.22
CA LEU A 427 -35.68 -25.25 -16.47
C LEU A 427 -35.15 -25.77 -17.82
N PRO A 428 -35.37 -27.04 -18.23
CA PRO A 428 -34.78 -27.54 -19.47
C PRO A 428 -35.50 -27.05 -20.74
N ARG A 429 -36.59 -26.28 -20.61
CA ARG A 429 -37.43 -25.86 -21.74
C ARG A 429 -36.94 -24.56 -22.40
N HIS A 430 -35.93 -23.91 -21.84
CA HIS A 430 -35.31 -22.74 -22.43
C HIS A 430 -33.83 -22.63 -22.01
N GLU A 431 -32.96 -22.39 -22.97
CA GLU A 431 -31.51 -22.40 -22.83
C GLU A 431 -30.95 -21.31 -21.89
N GLY A 432 -31.63 -20.17 -21.81
CA GLY A 432 -31.24 -19.07 -20.93
C GLY A 432 -31.67 -19.22 -19.46
N LEU A 433 -32.54 -20.19 -19.16
CA LEU A 433 -33.26 -20.27 -17.88
C LEU A 433 -32.33 -20.78 -16.76
N VAL A 434 -32.12 -19.95 -15.74
CA VAL A 434 -31.22 -20.23 -14.60
C VAL A 434 -32.02 -20.73 -13.40
N PHE A 435 -33.19 -20.15 -13.13
CA PHE A 435 -34.08 -20.59 -12.06
C PHE A 435 -35.55 -20.35 -12.40
N ALA A 436 -36.42 -21.12 -11.75
CA ALA A 436 -37.87 -20.98 -11.78
C ALA A 436 -38.41 -21.16 -10.36
N ILE A 437 -38.94 -20.09 -9.77
CA ILE A 437 -39.36 -20.10 -8.36
C ILE A 437 -40.68 -19.37 -8.14
N ALA A 438 -41.53 -19.91 -7.28
CA ALA A 438 -42.70 -19.22 -6.78
C ALA A 438 -42.30 -18.36 -5.58
N CYS A 439 -42.81 -17.13 -5.50
CA CYS A 439 -42.55 -16.24 -4.37
C CYS A 439 -43.83 -15.51 -3.94
N THR A 440 -43.93 -15.22 -2.65
CA THR A 440 -45.06 -14.43 -2.10
C THR A 440 -44.85 -12.92 -2.29
N PRO A 441 -45.89 -12.08 -2.09
CA PRO A 441 -45.79 -10.62 -2.19
C PRO A 441 -44.72 -9.96 -1.31
N GLN A 442 -44.33 -10.60 -0.21
CA GLN A 442 -43.27 -10.13 0.69
C GLN A 442 -41.86 -10.59 0.25
N GLY A 443 -41.71 -11.10 -0.97
CA GLY A 443 -40.44 -11.61 -1.51
C GLY A 443 -39.98 -12.94 -0.89
N TYR A 444 -40.84 -13.63 -0.12
CA TYR A 444 -40.51 -14.93 0.46
C TYR A 444 -40.57 -16.04 -0.59
N VAL A 445 -39.47 -16.79 -0.71
CA VAL A 445 -39.34 -17.97 -1.57
C VAL A 445 -39.41 -19.22 -0.71
N PRO A 446 -40.56 -19.94 -0.68
CA PRO A 446 -40.71 -21.14 0.13
C PRO A 446 -39.87 -22.30 -0.39
N THR A 447 -39.82 -22.51 -1.70
CA THR A 447 -39.17 -23.68 -2.28
C THR A 447 -38.41 -23.26 -3.53
N HIS A 448 -37.09 -23.30 -3.48
CA HIS A 448 -36.24 -22.99 -4.62
C HIS A 448 -35.94 -24.26 -5.44
N ASN A 449 -35.50 -24.09 -6.69
CA ASN A 449 -34.92 -25.18 -7.49
C ASN A 449 -33.84 -25.96 -6.72
N LYS A 450 -33.71 -27.26 -7.01
CA LYS A 450 -32.85 -28.20 -6.29
C LYS A 450 -31.40 -27.73 -6.20
N VAL A 451 -30.85 -27.17 -7.27
CA VAL A 451 -29.47 -26.66 -7.30
C VAL A 451 -29.22 -25.54 -6.28
N PHE A 452 -30.24 -24.77 -5.92
CA PHE A 452 -30.18 -23.70 -4.92
C PHE A 452 -30.91 -24.06 -3.61
N SER A 453 -31.13 -25.35 -3.36
CA SER A 453 -31.77 -25.88 -2.15
C SER A 453 -30.90 -26.94 -1.46
N GLN A 454 -29.57 -26.80 -1.57
CA GLN A 454 -28.60 -27.73 -0.95
C GLN A 454 -28.64 -27.66 0.58
N ALA A 455 -28.24 -28.72 1.27
CA ALA A 455 -28.16 -28.70 2.74
C ALA A 455 -27.20 -27.60 3.24
N LEU A 456 -27.55 -26.97 4.38
CA LEU A 456 -26.71 -25.94 5.00
C LEU A 456 -25.39 -26.54 5.50
N THR A 457 -24.30 -25.85 5.22
CA THR A 457 -22.93 -26.26 5.55
C THR A 457 -22.37 -25.54 6.78
N GLY A 458 -22.93 -24.38 7.12
CA GLY A 458 -22.45 -23.51 8.20
C GLY A 458 -21.42 -22.45 7.75
N ASP A 459 -20.96 -22.51 6.49
CA ASP A 459 -20.16 -21.45 5.86
C ASP A 459 -21.09 -20.45 5.16
N VAL A 460 -21.03 -19.19 5.61
CA VAL A 460 -21.90 -18.10 5.13
C VAL A 460 -21.76 -17.87 3.62
N GLN A 461 -20.55 -18.01 3.06
CA GLN A 461 -20.32 -17.74 1.63
C GLN A 461 -20.86 -18.88 0.77
N VAL A 462 -20.70 -20.12 1.22
CA VAL A 462 -21.20 -21.32 0.52
C VAL A 462 -22.73 -21.38 0.60
N ASP A 463 -23.29 -21.14 1.78
CA ASP A 463 -24.73 -21.24 2.03
C ASP A 463 -25.51 -20.11 1.34
N ALA A 464 -24.94 -18.90 1.24
CA ALA A 464 -25.56 -17.78 0.53
C ALA A 464 -25.76 -18.05 -0.98
N VAL A 465 -24.89 -18.86 -1.59
CA VAL A 465 -24.95 -19.21 -3.02
C VAL A 465 -25.79 -20.46 -3.27
N ASN A 466 -25.57 -21.52 -2.49
CA ASN A 466 -26.11 -22.87 -2.76
C ASN A 466 -27.43 -23.19 -2.04
N ASN A 467 -27.83 -22.38 -1.05
CA ASN A 467 -29.11 -22.53 -0.36
C ASN A 467 -29.88 -21.19 -0.29
N ARG A 468 -30.72 -20.98 -1.31
CA ARG A 468 -31.58 -19.79 -1.48
C ARG A 468 -33.06 -20.07 -1.17
N THR A 469 -33.40 -21.28 -0.74
CA THR A 469 -34.76 -21.61 -0.28
C THR A 469 -35.06 -21.04 1.11
N LYS A 470 -36.34 -20.91 1.46
CA LYS A 470 -36.84 -20.38 2.74
C LYS A 470 -36.31 -18.97 3.05
N ARG A 471 -35.96 -18.19 2.03
CA ARG A 471 -35.35 -16.85 2.17
C ARG A 471 -36.33 -15.77 1.73
N LYS A 472 -36.29 -14.62 2.40
CA LYS A 472 -36.96 -13.39 1.96
C LYS A 472 -35.97 -12.54 1.16
N PHE A 473 -36.34 -12.21 -0.06
CA PHE A 473 -35.61 -11.27 -0.92
C PHE A 473 -36.27 -9.90 -0.78
N GLU A 474 -35.72 -9.09 0.13
CA GLU A 474 -36.28 -7.80 0.53
C GLU A 474 -35.78 -6.63 -0.34
N ASP A 475 -35.00 -6.93 -1.37
CA ASP A 475 -34.64 -5.96 -2.41
C ASP A 475 -35.85 -5.63 -3.30
N ARG A 476 -35.77 -4.49 -4.01
CA ARG A 476 -36.84 -3.98 -4.89
C ARG A 476 -37.31 -5.05 -5.87
N THR A 477 -36.40 -5.74 -6.55
CA THR A 477 -36.70 -6.81 -7.51
C THR A 477 -37.36 -8.00 -6.83
N GLY A 478 -36.79 -8.46 -5.71
CA GLY A 478 -37.33 -9.47 -4.81
C GLY A 478 -38.83 -9.29 -4.49
N ILE A 479 -39.20 -8.11 -3.98
CA ILE A 479 -40.57 -7.80 -3.57
C ILE A 479 -41.48 -7.59 -4.78
N ARG A 480 -40.99 -6.88 -5.80
CA ARG A 480 -41.78 -6.52 -6.99
C ARG A 480 -42.30 -7.75 -7.73
N CYS A 481 -41.48 -8.76 -8.02
CA CYS A 481 -41.94 -9.94 -8.76
C CYS A 481 -43.02 -10.76 -8.04
N GLY A 482 -43.11 -10.68 -6.71
CA GLY A 482 -44.14 -11.38 -5.95
C GLY A 482 -45.40 -10.57 -5.69
N SER A 483 -45.32 -9.24 -5.76
CA SER A 483 -46.39 -8.32 -5.33
C SER A 483 -47.18 -7.70 -6.48
N HIS A 484 -46.59 -7.61 -7.68
CA HIS A 484 -47.30 -7.10 -8.85
C HIS A 484 -48.43 -8.04 -9.29
N GLN A 485 -49.47 -7.49 -9.92
CA GLN A 485 -50.61 -8.23 -10.45
C GLN A 485 -50.78 -7.99 -11.96
N GLN A 486 -49.74 -7.50 -12.62
CA GLN A 486 -49.76 -7.22 -14.05
C GLN A 486 -49.60 -8.50 -14.86
N ALA A 487 -49.92 -8.43 -16.15
CA ALA A 487 -49.81 -9.59 -17.05
C ALA A 487 -48.39 -10.17 -17.06
N VAL A 488 -47.37 -9.30 -16.99
CA VAL A 488 -45.97 -9.66 -16.82
C VAL A 488 -45.22 -8.51 -16.16
N LEU A 489 -44.14 -8.85 -15.46
CA LEU A 489 -43.13 -7.91 -15.04
C LEU A 489 -41.77 -8.44 -15.49
N LEU A 490 -41.06 -7.68 -16.31
CA LEU A 490 -39.69 -7.96 -16.70
C LEU A 490 -38.77 -6.96 -16.01
N GLN A 491 -37.87 -7.47 -15.17
CA GLN A 491 -36.85 -6.70 -14.51
C GLN A 491 -35.48 -7.19 -14.94
N THR A 492 -34.52 -6.28 -14.97
CA THR A 492 -33.14 -6.62 -15.19
C THR A 492 -32.33 -6.12 -14.02
N TYR A 493 -31.53 -7.00 -13.43
CA TYR A 493 -30.78 -6.67 -12.24
C TYR A 493 -29.43 -7.37 -12.23
N THR A 494 -28.51 -6.79 -11.48
CA THR A 494 -27.21 -7.39 -11.19
C THR A 494 -27.34 -8.20 -9.91
N ARG A 495 -27.04 -9.50 -9.97
CA ARG A 495 -27.02 -10.38 -8.81
C ARG A 495 -25.88 -9.98 -7.87
N ASP A 496 -25.93 -10.42 -6.60
CA ASP A 496 -24.86 -10.24 -5.62
C ASP A 496 -23.47 -10.70 -6.13
N THR A 497 -23.46 -11.63 -7.09
CA THR A 497 -22.26 -12.18 -7.76
C THR A 497 -21.69 -11.28 -8.87
N GLY A 498 -22.36 -10.19 -9.24
CA GLY A 498 -21.97 -9.32 -10.36
C GLY A 498 -22.54 -9.76 -11.72
N GLU A 499 -23.23 -10.91 -11.78
CA GLU A 499 -23.87 -11.40 -13.01
C GLU A 499 -25.14 -10.62 -13.32
N LEU A 500 -25.31 -10.21 -14.58
CA LEU A 500 -26.52 -9.58 -15.07
C LEU A 500 -27.57 -10.64 -15.41
N MET A 501 -28.80 -10.45 -14.93
CA MET A 501 -29.91 -11.35 -15.22
C MET A 501 -31.22 -10.61 -15.51
N HIS A 502 -32.05 -11.24 -16.33
CA HIS A 502 -33.46 -10.91 -16.44
C HIS A 502 -34.27 -11.73 -15.42
N ASP A 503 -35.22 -11.11 -14.75
CA ASP A 503 -36.25 -11.73 -13.92
C ASP A 503 -37.60 -11.41 -14.57
N LEU A 504 -38.22 -12.42 -15.19
CA LEU A 504 -39.58 -12.32 -15.69
C LEU A 504 -40.52 -12.96 -14.69
N SER A 505 -41.55 -12.24 -14.28
CA SER A 505 -42.54 -12.76 -13.35
C SER A 505 -43.97 -12.55 -13.78
N VAL A 506 -44.82 -13.51 -13.42
CA VAL A 506 -46.27 -13.50 -13.67
C VAL A 506 -47.03 -13.85 -12.38
N PRO A 507 -48.22 -13.28 -12.16
CA PRO A 507 -48.99 -13.52 -10.96
C PRO A 507 -49.56 -14.95 -10.93
N ILE A 508 -49.52 -15.56 -9.75
CA ILE A 508 -50.18 -16.82 -9.40
C ILE A 508 -51.48 -16.46 -8.70
N MET A 509 -52.59 -16.71 -9.38
CA MET A 509 -53.94 -16.47 -8.87
C MET A 509 -54.56 -17.80 -8.44
N VAL A 510 -54.96 -17.91 -7.17
CA VAL A 510 -55.58 -19.11 -6.58
C VAL A 510 -56.97 -18.73 -6.11
N SER A 511 -58.01 -19.32 -6.68
CA SER A 511 -59.42 -19.03 -6.38
C SER A 511 -59.74 -17.52 -6.46
N GLY A 512 -59.18 -16.85 -7.47
CA GLY A 512 -59.35 -15.40 -7.68
C GLY A 512 -58.56 -14.49 -6.72
N ARG A 513 -57.76 -15.06 -5.81
CA ARG A 513 -56.90 -14.31 -4.88
C ARG A 513 -55.43 -14.37 -5.32
N HIS A 514 -54.73 -13.24 -5.25
CA HIS A 514 -53.31 -13.18 -5.57
C HIS A 514 -52.48 -13.87 -4.47
N TRP A 515 -51.89 -15.02 -4.80
CA TRP A 515 -51.03 -15.75 -3.86
C TRP A 515 -49.60 -15.20 -3.85
N GLY A 516 -49.09 -14.84 -5.01
CA GLY A 516 -47.72 -14.37 -5.24
C GLY A 516 -47.36 -14.46 -6.71
N GLY A 517 -46.09 -14.44 -7.08
CA GLY A 517 -45.63 -14.52 -8.47
C GLY A 517 -44.76 -15.74 -8.75
N LEU A 518 -44.88 -16.32 -9.96
CA LEU A 518 -43.88 -17.23 -10.51
C LEU A 518 -42.83 -16.39 -11.22
N ARG A 519 -41.58 -16.53 -10.80
CA ARG A 519 -40.42 -15.81 -11.31
C ARG A 519 -39.52 -16.77 -12.07
N LEU A 520 -39.12 -16.38 -13.27
CA LEU A 520 -38.13 -17.06 -14.09
C LEU A 520 -36.92 -16.15 -14.22
N GLY A 521 -35.80 -16.56 -13.65
CA GLY A 521 -34.51 -15.89 -13.79
C GLY A 521 -33.75 -16.48 -14.97
N TYR A 522 -33.27 -15.64 -15.89
CA TYR A 522 -32.58 -16.10 -17.09
C TYR A 522 -31.51 -15.12 -17.55
N LYS A 523 -30.51 -15.65 -18.27
CA LYS A 523 -29.41 -14.86 -18.82
C LYS A 523 -29.90 -14.02 -20.01
N PRO A 524 -29.28 -12.86 -20.29
CA PRO A 524 -29.53 -12.12 -21.53
C PRO A 524 -29.18 -12.91 -22.79
N GLU A 525 -29.90 -12.64 -23.89
CA GLU A 525 -29.64 -13.24 -25.21
C GLU A 525 -28.19 -12.94 -25.66
N GLY A 526 -27.42 -13.99 -25.97
CA GLY A 526 -25.99 -13.89 -26.30
C GLY A 526 -25.00 -14.34 -25.20
N GLN A 527 -25.42 -14.42 -23.93
CA GLN A 527 -24.62 -15.04 -22.85
C GLN A 527 -24.96 -16.52 -22.59
N ALA A 528 -26.00 -17.03 -23.24
CA ALA A 528 -26.50 -18.40 -23.07
C ALA A 528 -25.58 -19.50 -23.67
N GLY A 529 -24.55 -19.12 -24.47
CA GLY A 529 -23.67 -20.05 -25.17
C GLY A 529 -22.23 -20.17 -24.63
N ALA A 530 -21.88 -19.49 -23.53
CA ALA A 530 -20.55 -19.56 -22.93
C ALA A 530 -20.55 -20.49 -21.70
N HIS A 531 -20.64 -21.79 -21.94
CA HIS A 531 -20.22 -22.84 -20.99
C HIS A 531 -19.60 -24.01 -21.73
#